data_AF-A0A949XSB7-F1
#
_entry.id   AF-A0A949XSB7-F1
#
_cell.length_a   1.000
_cell.length_b   1.000
_cell.length_c   1.000
_cell.angle_alpha   90.00
_cell.angle_beta   90.00
_cell.angle_gamma   90.00
#
_symmetry.space_group_name_H-M   'P 1'
#
loop_
_entity.id
_entity.type
_entity.pdbx_description
1 polymer ?
#
loop_
_entity_poly.entity_id
_entity_poly.type
_entity_poly.pdbx_seq_one_letter_code
_entity_poly.pdbx_strand_id
1 'polypeptide(L)'
;MAKEKDSKAQQKPAAKPAAKPAAGDKKAAAGDKKPRQAKGGDGGQAPEIAAGAPKAQSGHARLRAHYLKSVVPALKKDFGYSNPMAVPKIEKVSINIGLGEATGNSKLMDGAVNELALIAGQKPVVTKAKKSIAAFKLREGMSIGCMVTLRGDRMFEFLDRLMNVALPCVRDFRGVSPKSFDGRGNYTLGLRDQLIFPEIDYNKVEKTKGMNISITTTAKTDAEGLALLRHMGMPFRQ
;
A
#
# COMPACT_ATOMS: atom_id res chain seq x y z
N MET A 1 -56.83 -36.70 -28.42
CA MET A 1 -55.68 -37.49 -27.94
C MET A 1 -54.51 -36.51 -27.85
N ALA A 2 -54.29 -35.87 -26.68
CA ALA A 2 -53.34 -36.27 -25.63
C ALA A 2 -51.89 -36.30 -26.17
N LYS A 3 -50.83 -35.65 -25.65
CA LYS A 3 -50.44 -34.90 -24.43
C LYS A 3 -49.12 -34.17 -24.84
N GLU A 4 -48.85 -32.90 -24.50
CA GLU A 4 -48.42 -32.35 -23.21
C GLU A 4 -46.95 -32.66 -22.81
N LYS A 5 -46.12 -31.59 -22.87
CA LYS A 5 -45.10 -31.09 -21.91
C LYS A 5 -43.70 -31.70 -21.75
N ASP A 6 -42.73 -30.76 -21.74
CA ASP A 6 -41.66 -30.48 -20.74
C ASP A 6 -40.73 -31.62 -20.27
N SER A 7 -39.46 -31.45 -19.88
CA SER A 7 -38.46 -30.38 -19.91
C SER A 7 -37.18 -30.96 -19.25
N LYS A 8 -36.02 -30.32 -19.52
CA LYS A 8 -34.80 -30.22 -18.68
C LYS A 8 -33.91 -31.44 -18.35
N ALA A 9 -32.60 -31.22 -18.56
CA ALA A 9 -31.46 -31.31 -17.60
C ALA A 9 -30.22 -31.95 -18.26
N GLN A 10 -29.19 -31.18 -18.64
CA GLN A 10 -27.92 -30.97 -17.91
C GLN A 10 -27.13 -32.25 -17.54
N GLN A 11 -25.95 -32.47 -18.15
CA GLN A 11 -24.63 -32.52 -17.48
C GLN A 11 -23.48 -32.96 -18.43
N LYS A 12 -22.32 -32.32 -18.25
CA LYS A 12 -20.99 -32.70 -18.79
C LYS A 12 -20.37 -33.75 -17.84
N PRO A 13 -19.42 -34.64 -18.25
CA PRO A 13 -17.98 -34.29 -18.11
C PRO A 13 -16.98 -35.05 -19.02
N ALA A 14 -15.70 -34.59 -19.00
CA ALA A 14 -14.40 -35.33 -19.04
C ALA A 14 -14.11 -36.37 -20.16
N ALA A 15 -12.90 -36.69 -20.64
CA ALA A 15 -11.51 -36.28 -20.45
C ALA A 15 -10.69 -36.90 -21.63
N LYS A 16 -9.50 -36.35 -21.90
CA LYS A 16 -8.48 -36.91 -22.80
C LYS A 16 -8.03 -38.31 -22.36
N PRO A 17 -7.61 -39.21 -23.28
CA PRO A 17 -6.66 -40.26 -22.97
C PRO A 17 -5.23 -39.80 -23.29
N ALA A 18 -4.36 -40.05 -22.33
CA ALA A 18 -2.92 -39.86 -22.37
C ALA A 18 -2.23 -40.98 -23.16
N ALA A 19 -1.16 -40.63 -23.88
CA ALA A 19 -0.17 -41.57 -24.39
C ALA A 19 0.99 -41.71 -23.38
N LYS A 20 1.51 -42.94 -23.27
CA LYS A 20 2.63 -43.44 -22.45
C LYS A 20 3.49 -44.32 -23.41
N PRO A 21 4.66 -44.87 -23.05
CA PRO A 21 5.95 -44.27 -22.64
C PRO A 21 7.16 -44.88 -23.42
N ALA A 22 8.39 -44.35 -23.22
CA ALA A 22 9.69 -45.07 -23.38
C ALA A 22 10.78 -44.17 -22.74
N ALA A 23 11.56 -44.51 -21.70
CA ALA A 23 12.40 -45.66 -21.34
C ALA A 23 13.84 -45.62 -21.94
N GLY A 24 14.83 -45.61 -21.04
CA GLY A 24 16.27 -45.93 -21.24
C GLY A 24 17.18 -44.71 -21.47
N ASP A 25 18.39 -44.57 -20.92
CA ASP A 25 19.26 -45.46 -20.13
C ASP A 25 20.42 -44.63 -19.48
N LYS A 26 20.69 -44.93 -18.20
CA LYS A 26 22.00 -45.23 -17.54
C LYS A 26 23.24 -44.29 -17.51
N LYS A 27 23.88 -44.43 -16.33
CA LYS A 27 25.32 -44.34 -15.91
C LYS A 27 25.86 -42.93 -15.58
N ALA A 28 26.22 -42.61 -14.33
CA ALA A 28 27.23 -43.17 -13.38
C ALA A 28 28.61 -42.51 -13.52
N ALA A 29 29.11 -41.91 -12.43
CA ALA A 29 30.46 -42.13 -11.87
C ALA A 29 30.73 -41.17 -10.69
N ALA A 30 31.49 -41.68 -9.73
CA ALA A 30 31.79 -41.10 -8.43
C ALA A 30 33.26 -40.61 -8.32
N GLY A 31 33.58 -39.96 -7.19
CA GLY A 31 34.93 -39.79 -6.63
C GLY A 31 35.48 -38.36 -6.73
N ASP A 32 36.30 -37.83 -5.82
CA ASP A 32 36.77 -38.18 -4.46
C ASP A 32 37.52 -36.91 -3.95
N LYS A 33 37.43 -36.60 -2.64
CA LYS A 33 38.47 -36.05 -1.69
C LYS A 33 39.58 -35.08 -2.21
N LYS A 34 40.10 -34.04 -1.52
CA LYS A 34 40.17 -33.52 -0.13
C LYS A 34 40.92 -32.13 -0.17
N PRO A 35 41.40 -31.48 0.93
CA PRO A 35 41.26 -30.03 1.15
C PRO A 35 42.60 -29.25 1.18
N ARG A 36 42.56 -27.93 1.35
CA ARG A 36 43.71 -27.08 1.74
C ARG A 36 43.20 -25.67 2.07
N GLN A 37 43.67 -24.87 3.02
CA GLN A 37 44.39 -25.00 4.29
C GLN A 37 44.42 -23.56 4.85
N ALA A 38 44.32 -23.38 6.17
CA ALA A 38 44.41 -22.08 6.84
C ALA A 38 45.87 -21.60 7.01
N LYS A 39 46.07 -20.27 7.06
CA LYS A 39 47.13 -19.44 7.73
C LYS A 39 46.72 -17.97 7.47
N GLY A 40 46.51 -17.03 8.41
CA GLY A 40 47.37 -16.53 9.52
C GLY A 40 48.51 -15.67 8.93
N GLY A 41 48.76 -14.38 9.20
CA GLY A 41 48.21 -13.32 10.07
C GLY A 41 49.07 -12.03 9.89
N ASP A 42 48.56 -10.91 10.43
CA ASP A 42 49.22 -9.63 10.83
C ASP A 42 49.82 -8.61 9.83
N GLY A 43 49.35 -7.34 9.96
CA GLY A 43 50.24 -6.20 10.25
C GLY A 43 50.54 -5.13 9.17
N GLY A 44 49.78 -4.03 9.16
CA GLY A 44 50.12 -2.68 8.65
C GLY A 44 50.11 -2.47 7.13
N GLN A 45 49.73 -1.33 6.54
CA GLN A 45 49.54 0.04 7.02
C GLN A 45 48.54 0.73 6.04
N ALA A 46 47.73 1.64 6.55
CA ALA A 46 46.73 2.37 5.75
C ALA A 46 47.37 3.26 4.67
N PRO A 47 46.65 3.47 3.56
CA PRO A 47 46.31 4.85 3.23
C PRO A 47 44.80 5.03 3.02
N GLU A 48 44.28 6.10 3.61
CA GLU A 48 42.95 6.64 3.34
C GLU A 48 42.81 6.96 1.85
N ILE A 49 41.85 6.30 1.19
CA ILE A 49 41.25 6.80 -0.04
C ILE A 49 39.74 6.79 0.12
N ALA A 50 39.19 8.01 0.10
CA ALA A 50 37.78 8.30 0.07
C ALA A 50 37.11 7.55 -1.09
N ALA A 51 36.22 6.62 -0.75
CA ALA A 51 35.24 6.08 -1.67
C ALA A 51 33.95 5.88 -0.88
N GLY A 52 33.17 6.96 -0.77
CA GLY A 52 31.77 6.89 -0.39
C GLY A 52 31.00 6.15 -1.46
N ALA A 53 31.05 4.81 -1.42
CA ALA A 53 30.08 3.99 -2.11
C ALA A 53 28.71 4.24 -1.48
N PRO A 54 27.65 4.40 -2.28
CA PRO A 54 26.31 4.62 -1.75
C PRO A 54 25.93 3.34 -1.01
N LYS A 55 25.88 3.42 0.32
CA LYS A 55 25.36 2.33 1.14
C LYS A 55 23.94 2.06 0.65
N ALA A 56 23.72 0.87 0.11
CA ALA A 56 22.40 0.32 -0.14
C ALA A 56 21.54 0.59 1.10
N GLN A 57 20.45 1.33 0.91
CA GLN A 57 19.62 1.87 1.98
C GLN A 57 19.04 0.73 2.81
N SER A 58 19.55 0.55 4.03
CA SER A 58 19.04 -0.43 4.98
C SER A 58 17.75 0.07 5.63
N GLY A 59 16.61 -0.29 5.04
CA GLY A 59 15.54 -1.03 5.72
C GLY A 59 14.70 -0.37 6.82
N HIS A 60 14.85 0.92 7.11
CA HIS A 60 13.94 1.63 8.04
C HIS A 60 13.47 2.94 7.43
N ALA A 61 12.16 3.04 7.19
CA ALA A 61 11.53 4.29 6.81
C ALA A 61 11.90 5.39 7.83
N ARG A 62 12.38 6.55 7.37
CA ARG A 62 12.77 7.70 8.22
C ARG A 62 11.73 8.00 9.30
N LEU A 63 10.45 7.95 8.89
CA LEU A 63 9.31 8.21 9.75
C LEU A 63 9.12 7.13 10.84
N ARG A 64 9.47 5.87 10.57
CA ARG A 64 9.45 4.79 11.57
C ARG A 64 10.50 5.01 12.67
N ALA A 65 11.69 5.46 12.29
CA ALA A 65 12.73 5.82 13.25
C ALA A 65 12.33 7.06 14.07
N HIS A 66 11.73 8.07 13.42
CA HIS A 66 11.20 9.26 14.09
C HIS A 66 10.08 8.91 15.08
N TYR A 67 9.18 8.01 14.70
CA TYR A 67 8.11 7.52 15.56
C TYR A 67 8.66 6.93 16.86
N LEU A 68 9.62 6.01 16.77
CA LEU A 68 10.20 5.35 17.93
C LEU A 68 11.02 6.30 18.82
N LYS A 69 11.78 7.21 18.23
CA LYS A 69 12.72 8.08 18.95
C LYS A 69 12.06 9.32 19.57
N SER A 70 11.12 9.94 18.87
CA SER A 70 10.59 11.27 19.24
C SER A 70 9.11 11.23 19.60
N VAL A 71 8.30 10.52 18.81
CA VAL A 71 6.84 10.52 18.96
C VAL A 71 6.40 9.70 20.17
N VAL A 72 6.97 8.50 20.36
CA VAL A 72 6.61 7.65 21.51
C VAL A 72 6.91 8.32 22.86
N PRO A 73 8.09 8.94 23.09
CA PRO A 73 8.34 9.68 24.32
C PRO A 73 7.42 10.90 24.51
N ALA A 74 7.10 11.63 23.44
CA ALA A 74 6.19 12.77 23.51
C ALA A 74 4.78 12.34 23.94
N LEU A 75 4.23 11.30 23.31
CA LEU A 75 2.91 10.76 23.65
C LEU A 75 2.84 10.20 25.08
N LYS A 76 3.94 9.58 25.56
CA LYS A 76 4.02 9.13 26.95
C LYS A 76 4.00 10.30 27.94
N LYS A 77 4.63 11.43 27.61
CA LYS A 77 4.61 12.63 28.45
C LYS A 77 3.24 13.30 28.46
N ASP A 78 2.59 13.38 27.30
CA ASP A 78 1.30 14.05 27.14
C ASP A 78 0.15 13.28 27.81
N PHE A 79 0.14 11.95 27.68
CA PHE A 79 -0.98 11.11 28.14
C PHE A 79 -0.64 10.18 29.32
N GLY A 80 0.61 10.16 29.78
CA GLY A 80 1.02 9.44 30.99
C GLY A 80 0.87 7.91 30.91
N TYR A 81 1.03 7.30 29.73
CA TYR A 81 0.86 5.85 29.58
C TYR A 81 1.82 5.05 30.47
N SER A 82 1.27 4.21 31.35
CA SER A 82 2.04 3.28 32.18
C SER A 82 2.65 2.13 31.39
N ASN A 83 1.97 1.68 30.33
CA ASN A 83 2.42 0.57 29.49
C ASN A 83 3.00 1.09 28.15
N PRO A 84 4.27 0.77 27.81
CA PRO A 84 4.85 1.11 26.50
C PRO A 84 4.04 0.63 25.30
N MET A 85 3.34 -0.49 25.43
CA MET A 85 2.52 -1.07 24.36
C MET A 85 1.15 -0.40 24.20
N ALA A 86 0.74 0.43 25.17
CA ALA A 86 -0.51 1.20 25.08
C ALA A 86 -0.38 2.46 24.23
N VAL A 87 0.85 2.83 23.84
CA VAL A 87 1.09 4.02 23.02
C VAL A 87 0.45 3.84 21.64
N PRO A 88 -0.37 4.81 21.18
CA PRO A 88 -1.02 4.74 19.87
C PRO A 88 -0.04 4.57 18.73
N LYS A 89 -0.30 3.59 17.86
CA LYS A 89 0.46 3.33 16.63
C LYS A 89 -0.46 3.38 15.41
N ILE A 90 0.12 3.60 14.24
CA ILE A 90 -0.59 3.46 12.96
C ILE A 90 -0.59 1.97 12.58
N GLU A 91 -1.77 1.40 12.33
CA GLU A 91 -1.91 -0.01 11.95
C GLU A 91 -1.89 -0.22 10.43
N LYS A 92 -2.60 0.65 9.71
CA LYS A 92 -2.72 0.59 8.25
C LYS A 92 -3.09 1.96 7.70
N VAL A 93 -2.70 2.19 6.45
CA VAL A 93 -3.21 3.29 5.65
C VAL A 93 -3.94 2.71 4.46
N SER A 94 -5.19 3.11 4.29
CA SER A 94 -6.04 2.67 3.17
C SER A 94 -6.22 3.83 2.21
N ILE A 95 -5.87 3.63 0.95
CA ILE A 95 -6.08 4.64 -0.11
C ILE A 95 -7.16 4.10 -1.03
N ASN A 96 -8.17 4.91 -1.29
CA ASN A 96 -9.33 4.54 -2.09
C ASN A 96 -9.64 5.62 -3.12
N ILE A 97 -9.79 5.23 -4.38
CA ILE A 97 -10.24 6.09 -5.47
C ILE A 97 -11.60 5.58 -5.94
N GLY A 98 -12.61 6.45 -5.87
CA GLY A 98 -13.92 6.20 -6.46
C GLY A 98 -14.01 6.80 -7.87
N LEU A 99 -14.26 5.96 -8.88
CA LEU A 99 -14.37 6.38 -10.27
C LEU A 99 -15.73 5.96 -10.82
N GLY A 100 -16.78 6.73 -10.50
CA GLY A 100 -18.13 6.45 -10.99
C GLY A 100 -18.23 6.40 -12.52
N GLU A 101 -17.43 7.22 -13.21
CA GLU A 101 -17.35 7.26 -14.67
C GLU A 101 -16.63 6.05 -15.30
N ALA A 102 -15.84 5.30 -14.51
CA ALA A 102 -15.08 4.17 -15.02
C ALA A 102 -15.95 2.94 -15.33
N THR A 103 -17.23 2.95 -14.95
CA THR A 103 -18.20 1.92 -15.31
C THR A 103 -18.44 1.82 -16.82
N GLY A 104 -18.31 2.94 -17.54
CA GLY A 104 -18.46 3.01 -19.00
C GLY A 104 -17.14 3.00 -19.78
N ASN A 105 -16.01 3.26 -19.12
CA ASN A 105 -14.70 3.34 -19.77
C ASN A 105 -13.62 2.61 -18.97
N SER A 106 -13.31 1.39 -19.39
CA SER A 106 -12.29 0.54 -18.75
C SER A 106 -10.88 1.15 -18.77
N LYS A 107 -10.56 2.00 -19.76
CA LYS A 107 -9.23 2.63 -19.86
C LYS A 107 -8.96 3.58 -18.69
N LEU A 108 -9.97 4.31 -18.22
CA LEU A 108 -9.84 5.18 -17.05
C LEU A 108 -9.55 4.40 -15.77
N MET A 109 -10.09 3.18 -15.67
CA MET A 109 -9.82 2.27 -14.56
C MET A 109 -8.37 1.78 -14.60
N ASP A 110 -7.90 1.33 -15.76
CA ASP A 110 -6.52 0.85 -15.90
C ASP A 110 -5.50 1.96 -15.64
N GLY A 111 -5.78 3.18 -16.12
CA GLY A 111 -4.98 4.36 -15.81
C GLY A 111 -4.89 4.63 -14.31
N ALA A 112 -6.03 4.61 -13.59
CA ALA A 112 -6.04 4.83 -12.15
C ALA A 112 -5.32 3.73 -11.35
N VAL A 113 -5.43 2.47 -11.80
CA VAL A 113 -4.71 1.34 -11.19
C VAL A 113 -3.20 1.54 -11.34
N ASN A 114 -2.74 2.00 -12.50
CA ASN A 114 -1.32 2.28 -12.75
C ASN A 114 -0.82 3.47 -11.92
N GLU A 115 -1.57 4.58 -11.90
CA GLU A 115 -1.25 5.77 -11.11
C GLU A 115 -1.14 5.44 -9.61
N LEU A 116 -2.12 4.71 -9.07
CA LEU A 116 -2.11 4.34 -7.66
C LEU A 116 -1.03 3.29 -7.35
N ALA A 117 -0.67 2.43 -8.31
CA ALA A 117 0.47 1.52 -8.17
C ALA A 117 1.80 2.28 -8.05
N LEU A 118 1.99 3.35 -8.82
CA LEU A 118 3.19 4.20 -8.75
C LEU A 118 3.28 4.92 -7.40
N ILE A 119 2.17 5.51 -6.95
CA ILE A 119 2.13 6.20 -5.66
C ILE A 119 2.39 5.22 -4.49
N ALA A 120 1.68 4.09 -4.48
CA ALA A 120 1.70 3.16 -3.35
C ALA A 120 2.85 2.15 -3.38
N GLY A 121 3.53 1.96 -4.52
CA GLY A 121 4.51 0.90 -4.74
C GLY A 121 3.90 -0.52 -4.61
N GLN A 122 2.58 -0.63 -4.75
CA GLN A 122 1.82 -1.86 -4.56
C GLN A 122 0.65 -1.91 -5.55
N LYS A 123 0.45 -3.08 -6.17
CA LYS A 123 -0.66 -3.29 -7.09
C LYS A 123 -2.02 -3.10 -6.38
N PRO A 124 -2.86 -2.16 -6.84
CA PRO A 124 -4.18 -1.92 -6.28
C PRO A 124 -5.16 -3.05 -6.58
N VAL A 125 -6.17 -3.19 -5.72
CA VAL A 125 -7.30 -4.09 -5.92
C VAL A 125 -8.44 -3.30 -6.53
N VAL A 126 -9.02 -3.80 -7.63
CA VAL A 126 -10.20 -3.22 -8.26
C VAL A 126 -11.44 -3.57 -7.44
N THR A 127 -12.21 -2.57 -7.03
CA THR A 127 -13.43 -2.74 -6.25
C THR A 127 -14.62 -2.89 -7.19
N LYS A 128 -15.42 -3.94 -6.95
CA LYS A 128 -16.61 -4.26 -7.73
C LYS A 128 -17.89 -3.90 -6.97
N ALA A 129 -18.92 -3.57 -7.73
CA ALA A 129 -20.27 -3.36 -7.27
C ALA A 129 -20.84 -4.59 -6.55
N LYS A 130 -21.33 -4.40 -5.33
CA LYS A 130 -22.07 -5.44 -4.57
C LYS A 130 -23.56 -5.47 -4.85
N LYS A 131 -24.14 -4.33 -5.23
CA LYS A 131 -25.58 -4.16 -5.46
C LYS A 131 -25.81 -3.37 -6.74
N SER A 132 -26.88 -3.71 -7.45
CA SER A 132 -27.31 -2.96 -8.62
C SER A 132 -28.14 -1.74 -8.19
N ILE A 133 -27.80 -0.56 -8.69
CA ILE A 133 -28.50 0.70 -8.37
C ILE A 133 -28.73 1.46 -9.68
N ALA A 134 -30.01 1.58 -10.07
CA ALA A 134 -30.40 2.20 -11.33
C ALA A 134 -30.02 3.69 -11.43
N ALA A 135 -30.10 4.44 -10.32
CA ALA A 135 -29.75 5.87 -10.26
C ALA A 135 -28.29 6.14 -10.66
N PHE A 136 -27.38 5.22 -10.35
CA PHE A 136 -25.96 5.31 -10.71
C PHE A 136 -25.61 4.52 -11.97
N LYS A 137 -26.61 4.00 -12.69
CA LYS A 137 -26.46 3.14 -13.90
C LYS A 137 -25.53 1.94 -13.67
N LEU A 138 -25.55 1.40 -12.46
CA LEU A 138 -24.55 0.48 -11.96
C LEU A 138 -25.18 -0.90 -11.72
N ARG A 139 -24.53 -1.94 -12.27
CA ARG A 139 -24.93 -3.34 -12.11
C ARG A 139 -23.93 -4.10 -11.23
N GLU A 140 -24.40 -5.15 -10.57
CA GLU A 140 -23.56 -6.05 -9.80
C GLU A 140 -22.37 -6.59 -10.60
N GLY A 141 -21.21 -6.64 -9.95
CA GLY A 141 -19.97 -7.11 -10.56
C GLY A 141 -19.23 -6.08 -11.43
N MET A 142 -19.82 -4.92 -11.73
CA MET A 142 -19.12 -3.85 -12.44
C MET A 142 -18.00 -3.23 -11.59
N SER A 143 -16.86 -2.90 -12.21
CA SER A 143 -15.74 -2.21 -11.57
C SER A 143 -16.08 -0.74 -11.34
N ILE A 144 -15.91 -0.25 -10.12
CA ILE A 144 -16.26 1.14 -9.72
C ILE A 144 -15.02 1.93 -9.30
N GLY A 145 -14.01 1.27 -8.73
CA GLY A 145 -12.84 1.98 -8.24
C GLY A 145 -11.66 1.06 -7.98
N CYS A 146 -10.64 1.64 -7.34
CA CYS A 146 -9.45 0.92 -6.92
C CYS A 146 -9.09 1.30 -5.48
N MET A 147 -8.56 0.31 -4.76
CA MET A 147 -8.17 0.46 -3.36
C MET A 147 -6.82 -0.22 -3.13
N VAL A 148 -6.00 0.36 -2.28
CA VAL A 148 -4.81 -0.29 -1.72
C VAL A 148 -4.81 -0.15 -0.21
N THR A 149 -4.25 -1.15 0.47
CA THR A 149 -3.98 -1.06 1.90
C THR A 149 -2.49 -1.25 2.12
N LEU A 150 -1.86 -0.22 2.68
CA LEU A 150 -0.46 -0.19 3.03
C LEU A 150 -0.28 -0.54 4.51
N ARG A 151 0.72 -1.36 4.79
CA ARG A 151 1.13 -1.78 6.14
C ARG A 151 2.66 -1.87 6.21
N GLY A 152 3.21 -1.87 7.42
CA GLY A 152 4.66 -1.99 7.63
C GLY A 152 5.43 -0.78 7.08
N ASP A 153 6.57 -1.03 6.45
CA ASP A 153 7.48 0.06 6.03
C ASP A 153 6.91 0.91 4.89
N ARG A 154 6.22 0.31 3.91
CA ARG A 154 5.58 1.03 2.81
C ARG A 154 4.56 2.06 3.28
N MET A 155 3.89 1.79 4.40
CA MET A 155 2.95 2.72 5.01
C MET A 155 3.68 3.97 5.54
N PHE A 156 4.80 3.78 6.23
CA PHE A 156 5.60 4.89 6.75
C PHE A 156 6.25 5.71 5.63
N GLU A 157 6.71 5.06 4.56
CA GLU A 157 7.24 5.75 3.37
C GLU A 157 6.16 6.56 2.64
N PHE A 158 4.96 6.01 2.50
CA PHE A 158 3.83 6.74 1.91
C PHE A 158 3.44 7.95 2.77
N LEU A 159 3.34 7.79 4.08
CA LEU A 159 3.02 8.89 5.01
C LEU A 159 4.10 9.98 4.98
N ASP A 160 5.38 9.61 4.90
CA ASP A 160 6.48 10.56 4.81
C ASP A 160 6.41 11.38 3.52
N ARG A 161 6.16 10.72 2.37
CA ARG A 161 5.93 11.41 1.08
C ARG A 161 4.69 12.30 1.11
N LEU A 162 3.60 11.82 1.74
CA LEU A 162 2.36 12.58 1.85
C LEU A 162 2.59 13.88 2.64
N MET A 163 3.22 13.80 3.81
CA MET A 163 3.39 14.95 4.70
C MET A 163 4.45 15.94 4.21
N ASN A 164 5.60 15.45 3.72
CA ASN A 164 6.73 16.30 3.37
C ASN A 164 6.68 16.83 1.93
N VAL A 165 6.05 16.10 1.00
CA VAL A 165 6.06 16.44 -0.44
C VAL A 165 4.66 16.78 -0.93
N ALA A 166 3.70 15.89 -0.72
CA ALA A 166 2.39 16.02 -1.36
C ALA A 166 1.52 17.14 -0.76
N LEU A 167 1.45 17.27 0.57
CA LEU A 167 0.62 18.29 1.23
C LEU A 167 1.06 19.73 0.91
N PRO A 168 2.36 20.09 0.93
CA PRO A 168 2.81 21.42 0.51
C PRO A 168 2.49 21.73 -0.96
N CYS A 169 2.48 20.73 -1.84
CA CYS A 169 2.15 20.88 -3.25
C CYS A 169 0.65 21.06 -3.53
N VAL A 170 -0.22 20.92 -2.53
CA VAL A 170 -1.66 21.16 -2.70
C VAL A 170 -1.91 22.65 -2.96
N ARG A 171 -2.63 22.97 -4.04
CA ARG A 171 -3.07 24.34 -4.33
C ARG A 171 -3.96 24.87 -3.20
N ASP A 172 -3.62 26.05 -2.68
CA ASP A 172 -4.28 26.71 -1.54
C ASP A 172 -4.23 25.91 -0.23
N PHE A 173 -3.09 25.30 0.08
CA PHE A 173 -2.92 24.54 1.32
C PHE A 173 -2.92 25.43 2.57
N ARG A 174 -3.98 25.33 3.38
CA ARG A 174 -4.12 26.03 4.68
C ARG A 174 -3.97 25.09 5.88
N GLY A 175 -3.42 23.90 5.68
CA GLY A 175 -3.43 22.83 6.67
C GLY A 175 -4.63 21.90 6.55
N VAL A 176 -4.47 20.68 7.05
CA VAL A 176 -5.54 19.67 7.08
C VAL A 176 -6.50 19.93 8.25
N SER A 177 -7.78 19.61 8.07
CA SER A 177 -8.78 19.81 9.11
C SER A 177 -8.56 18.86 10.29
N PRO A 178 -8.53 19.34 11.54
CA PRO A 178 -8.52 18.48 12.73
C PRO A 178 -9.90 17.88 13.04
N LYS A 179 -10.95 18.21 12.28
CA LYS A 179 -12.31 17.68 12.50
C LYS A 179 -12.59 16.37 11.76
N SER A 180 -11.66 15.89 10.95
CA SER A 180 -11.86 14.69 10.12
C SER A 180 -11.55 13.36 10.82
N PHE A 181 -11.58 13.36 12.16
CA PHE A 181 -11.51 12.15 12.97
C PHE A 181 -12.90 11.51 13.11
N ASP A 182 -12.91 10.20 13.32
CA ASP A 182 -14.13 9.39 13.36
C ASP A 182 -14.67 9.13 14.78
N GLY A 183 -14.14 9.80 15.81
CA GLY A 183 -14.50 9.56 17.21
C GLY A 183 -13.73 8.40 17.85
N ARG A 184 -12.97 7.63 17.08
CA ARG A 184 -12.20 6.46 17.52
C ARG A 184 -10.73 6.59 17.18
N GLY A 185 -10.24 7.81 16.98
CA GLY A 185 -8.83 8.08 16.70
C GLY A 185 -8.36 7.71 15.29
N ASN A 186 -9.26 7.36 14.36
CA ASN A 186 -8.89 7.20 12.96
C ASN A 186 -9.11 8.51 12.20
N TYR A 187 -8.25 8.76 11.23
CA TYR A 187 -8.27 10.00 10.46
C TYR A 187 -8.54 9.71 8.98
N THR A 188 -9.44 10.48 8.36
CA THR A 188 -9.65 10.40 6.91
C THR A 188 -9.43 11.74 6.24
N LEU A 189 -8.56 11.74 5.22
CA LEU A 189 -8.27 12.89 4.37
C LEU A 189 -8.82 12.64 2.97
N GLY A 190 -9.57 13.61 2.44
CA GLY A 190 -9.93 13.66 1.03
C GLY A 190 -8.96 14.54 0.25
N LEU A 191 -8.32 13.97 -0.76
CA LEU A 191 -7.51 14.70 -1.74
C LEU A 191 -8.33 14.87 -3.02
N ARG A 192 -8.39 16.11 -3.53
CA ARG A 192 -9.13 16.42 -4.75
C ARG A 192 -8.33 16.10 -6.01
N ASP A 193 -7.01 16.09 -5.91
CA ASP A 193 -6.11 15.95 -7.03
C ASP A 193 -4.99 14.95 -6.72
N GLN A 194 -4.72 14.06 -7.67
CA GLN A 194 -3.64 13.09 -7.64
C GLN A 194 -2.29 13.66 -8.13
N LEU A 195 -2.30 14.82 -8.80
CA LEU A 195 -1.11 15.52 -9.31
C LEU A 195 -0.20 16.08 -8.22
N ILE A 196 -0.62 15.97 -6.96
CA ILE A 196 0.20 16.36 -5.81
C ILE A 196 1.37 15.40 -5.57
N PHE A 197 1.31 14.21 -6.16
CA PHE A 197 2.37 13.22 -6.08
C PHE A 197 3.36 13.43 -7.23
N PRO A 198 4.66 13.63 -6.94
CA PRO A 198 5.67 13.84 -7.98
C PRO A 198 5.85 12.63 -8.90
N GLU A 199 5.39 11.44 -8.49
CA GLU A 199 5.44 10.22 -9.29
C GLU A 199 4.44 10.20 -10.45
N ILE A 200 3.49 11.14 -10.50
CA ILE A 200 2.48 11.21 -11.55
C ILE A 200 2.91 12.16 -12.67
N ASP A 201 3.02 11.62 -13.88
CA ASP A 201 3.29 12.41 -15.09
C ASP A 201 2.04 13.19 -15.52
N TYR A 202 2.10 14.52 -15.52
CA TYR A 202 1.01 15.39 -15.99
C TYR A 202 0.51 15.02 -17.40
N ASN A 203 1.40 14.62 -18.29
CA ASN A 203 1.06 14.30 -19.69
C ASN A 203 0.24 13.00 -19.84
N LYS A 204 0.27 12.11 -18.85
CA LYS A 204 -0.47 10.83 -18.89
C LYS A 204 -1.85 10.95 -18.25
N VAL A 205 -2.14 12.05 -17.56
CA VAL A 205 -3.40 12.25 -16.85
C VAL A 205 -4.45 12.83 -17.79
N GLU A 206 -5.41 12.01 -18.20
CA GLU A 206 -6.54 12.45 -19.04
C GLU A 206 -7.56 13.29 -18.23
N LYS A 207 -7.78 12.93 -16.96
CA LYS A 207 -8.70 13.61 -16.05
C LYS A 207 -8.15 13.59 -14.63
N THR A 208 -8.38 14.69 -13.90
CA THR A 208 -8.09 14.80 -12.48
C THR A 208 -9.00 13.86 -11.68
N LYS A 209 -8.39 13.03 -10.83
CA LYS A 209 -9.11 12.09 -9.96
C LYS A 209 -8.78 12.43 -8.51
N GLY A 210 -9.80 12.43 -7.67
CA GLY A 210 -9.63 12.54 -6.22
C GLY A 210 -9.38 11.18 -5.58
N MET A 211 -8.75 11.19 -4.41
CA MET A 211 -8.54 9.98 -3.61
C MET A 211 -8.83 10.25 -2.14
N ASN A 212 -9.33 9.23 -1.44
CA ASN A 212 -9.51 9.27 0.00
C ASN A 212 -8.43 8.42 0.67
N ILE A 213 -7.76 9.00 1.66
CA ILE A 213 -6.73 8.35 2.46
C ILE A 213 -7.29 8.21 3.88
N SER A 214 -7.47 6.98 4.33
CA SER A 214 -7.88 6.66 5.69
C SER A 214 -6.70 6.07 6.47
N ILE A 215 -6.28 6.77 7.51
CA ILE A 215 -5.23 6.36 8.44
C ILE A 215 -5.91 5.71 9.64
N THR A 216 -5.71 4.40 9.79
CA THR A 216 -6.22 3.63 10.92
C THR A 216 -5.15 3.58 12.01
N THR A 217 -5.51 3.99 13.22
CA THR A 217 -4.62 3.98 14.37
C THR A 217 -5.18 3.08 15.47
N THR A 218 -4.36 2.77 16.47
CA THR A 218 -4.79 2.08 17.70
C THR A 218 -5.27 3.02 18.80
N ALA A 219 -5.31 4.34 18.53
CA ALA A 219 -5.83 5.30 19.49
C ALA A 219 -7.29 4.98 19.82
N LYS A 220 -7.72 5.24 21.06
CA LYS A 220 -9.12 5.07 21.45
C LYS A 220 -9.90 6.36 21.33
N THR A 221 -9.21 7.49 21.41
CA THR A 221 -9.82 8.82 21.39
C THR A 221 -9.21 9.68 20.28
N ASP A 222 -9.98 10.66 19.83
CA ASP A 222 -9.52 11.59 18.79
C ASP A 222 -8.37 12.48 19.27
N ALA A 223 -8.31 12.78 20.57
CA ALA A 223 -7.21 13.55 21.15
C ALA A 223 -5.86 12.83 20.99
N GLU A 224 -5.84 11.52 21.27
CA GLU A 224 -4.67 10.67 21.09
C GLU A 224 -4.27 10.55 19.61
N GLY A 225 -5.27 10.36 18.73
CA GLY A 225 -5.04 10.27 17.28
C GLY A 225 -4.50 11.58 16.69
N LEU A 226 -5.03 12.72 17.15
CA LEU A 226 -4.57 14.05 16.74
C LEU A 226 -3.16 14.33 17.24
N ALA A 227 -2.87 14.02 18.50
CA ALA A 227 -1.53 14.19 19.05
C ALA A 227 -0.50 13.32 18.31
N LEU A 228 -0.85 12.06 18.02
CA LEU A 228 0.01 11.15 17.25
C LEU A 228 0.35 11.73 15.88
N LEU A 229 -0.66 12.14 15.12
CA LEU A 229 -0.46 12.69 13.77
C LEU A 229 0.29 14.03 13.81
N ARG A 230 0.02 14.87 14.82
CA ARG A 230 0.70 16.16 14.99
C ARG A 230 2.19 15.98 15.30
N HIS A 231 2.53 15.07 16.22
CA HIS A 231 3.92 14.73 16.54
C HIS A 231 4.64 14.04 15.37
N MET A 232 3.89 13.36 14.49
CA MET A 232 4.43 12.80 13.26
C MET A 232 4.69 13.85 12.16
N GLY A 233 4.33 15.11 12.37
CA GLY A 233 4.58 16.19 11.41
C GLY A 233 3.39 16.51 10.49
N MET A 234 2.18 16.07 10.84
CA MET A 234 1.00 16.39 10.03
C MET A 234 0.62 17.87 10.20
N PRO A 235 0.55 18.65 9.09
CA PRO A 235 0.26 20.08 9.14
C PRO A 235 -1.24 20.34 9.32
N PHE A 236 -1.71 20.32 10.57
CA PHE A 236 -3.08 20.69 10.90
C PHE A 236 -3.31 22.20 10.78
N ARG A 237 -4.49 22.58 10.30
CA ARG A 237 -4.95 23.97 10.31
C ARG A 237 -5.18 24.42 11.75
N GLN A 238 -4.47 25.46 12.18
CA GLN A 238 -4.73 26.21 13.41
C GLN A 238 -5.65 27.39 13.14
#